data_AF-A0A1A9BJ28-F1
#
_entry.id   AF-A0A1A9BJ28-F1
#
_cell.length_a   1.000
_cell.length_b   1.000
_cell.length_c   1.000
_cell.angle_alpha   90.00
_cell.angle_beta   90.00
_cell.angle_gamma   90.00
#
_symmetry.space_group_name_H-M   'P 1'
#
loop_
_entity.id
_entity.type
_entity.pdbx_description
1 polymer ?
#
loop_
_entity_poly.entity_id
_entity_poly.type
_entity_poly.pdbx_seq_one_letter_code
_entity_poly.pdbx_strand_id
1 'polypeptide(L)'
;MNIVKKPLTPRIPSQRRRDVVENDAFAAFARRIIRAHGRRVADGDVEALRDLVALSGDIDKAITDAVVGLRAFGYSWAEIGQRLGISRQAAQQRWGDRP
;
A
#
# COMPACT_ATOMS: atom_id res chain seq x y z
N MET A 1 -34.33 -37.21 -11.86
CA MET A 1 -33.92 -36.50 -10.63
C MET A 1 -32.61 -35.75 -10.94
N ASN A 2 -32.67 -34.48 -11.36
CA ASN A 2 -31.49 -33.72 -11.77
C ASN A 2 -30.84 -33.04 -10.56
N ILE A 3 -29.63 -33.46 -10.20
CA ILE A 3 -28.86 -32.85 -9.11
C ILE A 3 -28.16 -31.61 -9.68
N VAL A 4 -28.76 -30.44 -9.47
CA VAL A 4 -28.08 -29.16 -9.73
C VAL A 4 -27.02 -28.98 -8.63
N LYS A 5 -25.73 -29.08 -9.00
CA LYS A 5 -24.63 -28.77 -8.09
C LYS A 5 -24.68 -27.28 -7.75
N LYS A 6 -24.93 -26.95 -6.47
CA LYS A 6 -24.76 -25.60 -5.93
C LYS A 6 -23.30 -25.15 -6.13
N PRO A 7 -23.02 -23.96 -6.67
CA PRO A 7 -21.66 -23.46 -6.73
C PRO A 7 -21.14 -23.27 -5.30
N LEU A 8 -19.98 -23.87 -5.01
CA LEU A 8 -19.26 -23.78 -3.74
C LEU A 8 -18.54 -22.42 -3.57
N THR A 9 -18.78 -21.47 -4.47
CA THR A 9 -18.14 -20.16 -4.43
C THR A 9 -19.02 -19.18 -3.65
N PRO A 10 -18.58 -18.65 -2.50
CA PRO A 10 -19.28 -17.55 -1.86
C PRO A 10 -19.36 -16.39 -2.86
N ARG A 11 -20.52 -15.73 -2.94
CA ARG A 11 -20.63 -14.43 -3.61
C ARG A 11 -19.73 -13.45 -2.86
N ILE A 12 -18.49 -13.30 -3.32
CA ILE A 12 -17.59 -12.25 -2.86
C ILE A 12 -18.30 -10.94 -3.23
N PRO A 13 -18.60 -10.05 -2.26
CA PRO A 13 -19.16 -8.74 -2.58
C PRO A 13 -18.27 -8.12 -3.64
N SER A 14 -18.85 -7.64 -4.75
CA SER A 14 -18.10 -6.89 -5.75
C SER A 14 -17.38 -5.77 -4.99
N GLN A 15 -16.06 -5.88 -4.81
CA GLN A 15 -15.25 -4.86 -4.16
C GLN A 15 -15.52 -3.59 -4.98
N ARG A 16 -16.29 -2.67 -4.41
CA ARG A 16 -16.60 -1.39 -5.04
C ARG A 16 -15.26 -0.71 -5.21
N ARG A 17 -14.71 -0.73 -6.44
CA ARG A 17 -13.62 0.16 -6.81
C ARG A 17 -14.15 1.56 -6.52
N ARG A 18 -13.62 2.20 -5.47
CA ARG A 18 -13.76 3.65 -5.37
C ARG A 18 -13.08 4.22 -6.61
N ASP A 19 -13.79 5.11 -7.31
CA ASP A 19 -13.28 5.74 -8.51
C ASP A 19 -11.89 6.32 -8.25
N VAL A 20 -10.95 6.01 -9.13
CA VAL A 20 -9.49 6.13 -8.97
C VAL A 20 -9.00 7.60 -8.92
N VAL A 21 -9.90 8.57 -8.99
CA VAL A 21 -9.54 9.90 -9.45
C VAL A 21 -9.38 10.86 -8.26
N GLU A 22 -8.16 10.86 -7.72
CA GLU A 22 -7.47 11.99 -7.04
C GLU A 22 -6.11 11.57 -6.44
N ASN A 23 -5.83 10.27 -6.34
CA ASN A 23 -4.60 9.76 -5.71
C ASN A 23 -3.34 10.01 -6.55
N ASP A 24 -3.42 10.01 -7.89
CA ASP A 24 -2.23 10.09 -8.74
C ASP A 24 -1.56 11.48 -8.73
N ALA A 25 -2.37 12.55 -8.74
CA ALA A 25 -1.88 13.92 -8.64
C ALA A 25 -1.27 14.18 -7.26
N PHE A 26 -1.93 13.70 -6.20
CA PHE A 26 -1.40 13.78 -4.84
C PHE A 26 -0.08 13.00 -4.70
N ALA A 27 -0.01 11.78 -5.23
CA ALA A 27 1.20 10.97 -5.22
C ALA A 27 2.33 11.62 -6.04
N ALA A 28 2.02 12.25 -7.18
CA ALA A 28 2.99 12.99 -7.97
C ALA A 28 3.53 14.21 -7.21
N PHE A 29 2.66 14.93 -6.51
CA PHE A 29 3.05 16.03 -5.63
C PHE A 29 3.96 15.55 -4.49
N ALA A 30 3.57 14.52 -3.74
CA ALA A 30 4.37 13.97 -2.65
C ALA A 30 5.77 13.54 -3.13
N ARG A 31 5.84 12.79 -4.24
CA ARG A 31 7.13 12.40 -4.86
C ARG A 31 7.98 13.60 -5.24
N ARG A 32 7.39 14.71 -5.69
CA ARG A 32 8.13 15.93 -6.05
C ARG A 32 8.75 16.57 -4.80
N ILE A 33 8.00 16.66 -3.71
CA ILE A 33 8.47 17.26 -2.45
C ILE A 33 9.60 16.42 -1.82
N ILE A 34 9.44 15.09 -1.75
CA ILE A 34 10.48 14.19 -1.22
C ILE A 34 11.79 14.33 -1.99
N ARG A 35 11.73 14.36 -3.33
CA ARG A 35 12.92 14.57 -4.17
C ARG A 35 13.56 15.93 -3.95
N ALA A 36 12.77 16.98 -3.74
CA ALA A 36 13.30 18.30 -3.45
C ALA A 36 13.99 18.35 -2.09
N HIS A 37 13.48 17.66 -1.08
CA HIS A 37 14.14 17.56 0.23
C HIS A 37 15.48 16.83 0.12
N GLY A 38 15.52 15.68 -0.57
CA GLY A 38 16.76 14.94 -0.80
C GLY A 38 17.83 15.75 -1.54
N ARG A 39 17.44 16.58 -2.53
CA ARG A 39 18.39 17.48 -3.20
C ARG A 39 19.00 18.52 -2.25
N ARG A 40 18.19 19.15 -1.39
CA ARG A 40 18.69 20.13 -0.40
C ARG A 40 19.69 19.50 0.57
N VAL A 41 19.43 18.27 1.02
CA VAL A 41 20.37 17.51 1.86
C VAL A 41 21.68 17.26 1.09
N ALA A 42 21.58 16.87 -0.19
CA ALA A 42 22.74 16.62 -1.04
C ALA A 42 23.57 17.88 -1.34
N ASP A 43 23.00 19.08 -1.23
CA ASP A 43 23.71 20.36 -1.40
C ASP A 43 24.59 20.73 -0.17
N GLY A 44 24.72 19.85 0.82
CA GLY A 44 25.70 19.94 1.91
C GLY A 44 25.13 20.03 3.33
N ASP A 45 23.81 19.89 3.50
CA ASP A 45 23.17 19.95 4.81
C ASP A 45 23.12 18.55 5.47
N VAL A 46 24.19 18.20 6.18
CA VAL A 46 24.32 16.91 6.88
C VAL A 46 23.33 16.77 8.04
N GLU A 47 22.93 17.87 8.69
CA GLU A 47 21.98 17.83 9.80
C GLU A 47 20.57 17.46 9.30
N ALA A 48 20.19 17.96 8.13
CA ALA A 48 18.94 17.59 7.47
C ALA A 48 18.87 16.11 7.03
N LEU A 49 19.98 15.36 7.03
CA LEU A 49 19.96 13.92 6.76
C LEU A 49 19.16 13.16 7.82
N ARG A 50 19.22 13.60 9.08
CA ARG A 50 18.45 12.99 10.18
C ARG A 50 16.95 13.06 9.89
N ASP A 51 16.48 14.22 9.45
CA ASP A 51 15.06 14.45 9.15
C ASP A 51 14.63 13.67 7.90
N LEU A 52 15.48 13.57 6.88
CA LEU A 52 15.21 12.76 5.70
C LEU A 52 15.09 11.26 6.02
N VAL A 53 15.92 10.76 6.95
CA VAL A 53 15.82 9.38 7.45
C VAL A 53 14.55 9.17 8.26
N ALA A 54 14.19 10.11 9.14
CA ALA A 54 12.94 10.06 9.90
C ALA A 54 11.71 10.01 8.97
N LEU A 55 11.71 10.83 7.91
CA LEU A 55 10.67 10.82 6.88
C LEU A 55 10.53 9.46 6.18
N SER A 56 11.63 8.74 5.96
CA SER A 56 11.57 7.37 5.41
C SER A 56 10.79 6.45 6.34
N GLY A 57 11.03 6.54 7.65
CA GLY A 57 10.29 5.77 8.66
C GLY A 57 8.80 6.10 8.68
N ASP A 58 8.45 7.38 8.56
CA ASP A 58 7.05 7.82 8.48
C ASP A 58 6.34 7.28 7.23
N ILE A 59 7.03 7.24 6.09
CA ILE A 59 6.50 6.66 4.85
C ILE A 59 6.28 5.14 5.01
N ASP A 60 7.24 4.43 5.60
CA ASP A 60 7.11 2.98 5.85
C ASP A 60 5.94 2.66 6.80
N LYS A 61 5.72 3.52 7.80
CA LYS A 61 4.56 3.44 8.70
C LYS A 61 3.26 3.71 7.93
N ALA A 62 3.19 4.78 7.16
CA ALA A 62 2.00 5.10 6.35
C ALA A 62 1.66 3.98 5.35
N ILE A 63 2.65 3.32 4.75
CA ILE A 63 2.45 2.14 3.88
C ILE A 63 1.85 0.99 4.69
N THR A 64 2.34 0.76 5.90
CA THR A 64 1.80 -0.27 6.80
C THR A 64 0.33 -0.02 7.10
N ASP A 65 0.01 1.18 7.56
CA ASP A 65 -1.35 1.59 7.93
C ASP A 65 -2.30 1.46 6.72
N ALA A 66 -1.83 1.84 5.52
CA ALA A 66 -2.59 1.68 4.29
C ALA A 66 -2.85 0.20 3.95
N VAL A 67 -1.84 -0.68 4.07
CA VAL A 67 -2.00 -2.12 3.80
C VAL A 67 -2.93 -2.78 4.81
N VAL A 68 -2.78 -2.48 6.11
CA VAL A 68 -3.67 -2.98 7.17
C VAL A 68 -5.10 -2.48 6.94
N GLY A 69 -5.27 -1.20 6.61
CA GLY A 69 -6.57 -0.62 6.26
C GLY A 69 -7.23 -1.30 5.06
N LEU A 70 -6.48 -1.61 4.00
CA LEU A 70 -6.98 -2.37 2.85
C LEU A 70 -7.35 -3.82 3.22
N ARG A 71 -6.57 -4.46 4.10
CA ARG A 71 -6.91 -5.80 4.64
C ARG A 71 -8.22 -5.78 5.43
N ALA A 72 -8.38 -4.81 6.32
CA ALA A 72 -9.61 -4.61 7.10
C ALA A 72 -10.81 -4.29 6.21
N PHE A 73 -10.60 -3.55 5.11
CA PHE A 73 -11.62 -3.27 4.10
C PHE A 73 -12.06 -4.52 3.31
N GLY A 74 -11.26 -5.59 3.30
CA GLY A 74 -11.60 -6.87 2.68
C GLY A 74 -10.76 -7.24 1.45
N TYR A 75 -9.68 -6.50 1.15
CA TYR A 75 -8.72 -6.94 0.13
C TYR A 75 -7.90 -8.12 0.65
N SER A 76 -7.72 -9.16 -0.16
CA SER A 76 -6.90 -10.32 0.19
C SER A 76 -5.39 -10.02 0.06
N TRP A 77 -4.55 -10.82 0.72
CA TRP A 77 -3.10 -10.75 0.53
C TRP A 77 -2.66 -10.97 -0.93
N ALA A 78 -3.43 -11.77 -1.69
CA ALA A 78 -3.14 -12.03 -3.09
C ALA A 78 -3.40 -10.78 -3.94
N GLU A 79 -4.52 -10.09 -3.72
CA GLU A 79 -4.86 -8.85 -4.42
C GLU A 79 -3.86 -7.74 -4.11
N ILE A 80 -3.50 -7.58 -2.82
CA ILE A 80 -2.51 -6.57 -2.39
C ILE A 80 -1.14 -6.88 -3.01
N GLY A 81 -0.68 -8.13 -2.90
CA GLY A 81 0.59 -8.56 -3.49
C GLY A 81 0.65 -8.30 -4.99
N GLN A 82 -0.41 -8.66 -5.72
CA GLN A 82 -0.52 -8.41 -7.16
C GLN A 82 -0.39 -6.92 -7.51
N ARG A 83 -1.02 -6.02 -6.75
CA ARG A 83 -0.94 -4.56 -6.99
C ARG A 83 0.44 -3.96 -6.67
N LEU A 84 1.18 -4.60 -5.77
CA LEU A 84 2.54 -4.19 -5.38
C LEU A 84 3.63 -4.91 -6.18
N GLY A 85 3.28 -5.85 -7.06
CA GLY A 85 4.25 -6.63 -7.85
C GLY A 85 5.02 -7.67 -7.03
N ILE A 86 4.45 -8.15 -5.91
CA ILE A 86 5.07 -9.15 -5.03
C ILE A 86 4.14 -10.36 -4.82
N SER A 87 4.69 -11.47 -4.33
CA SER A 87 3.89 -12.65 -4.03
C SER A 87 2.95 -12.44 -2.84
N ARG A 88 1.87 -13.23 -2.78
CA ARG A 88 0.95 -13.27 -1.63
C ARG A 88 1.71 -13.54 -0.32
N GLN A 89 2.65 -14.49 -0.35
CA GLN A 89 3.44 -14.85 0.83
C GLN A 89 4.35 -13.70 1.26
N ALA A 90 4.98 -12.98 0.32
CA ALA A 90 5.80 -11.80 0.63
C ALA A 90 4.96 -10.68 1.27
N ALA A 91 3.74 -10.45 0.78
CA ALA A 91 2.83 -9.49 1.39
C ALA A 91 2.43 -9.91 2.83
N GLN A 92 2.03 -11.18 3.01
CA GLN A 92 1.67 -11.71 4.32
C GLN A 92 2.87 -11.69 5.29
N GLN A 93 4.06 -12.04 4.86
CA GLN A 93 5.25 -12.01 5.71
C GLN A 93 5.59 -10.58 6.15
N ARG A 94 5.40 -9.60 5.27
CA ARG A 94 5.76 -8.20 5.57
C ARG A 94 4.76 -7.51 6.50
N TRP A 95 3.46 -7.80 6.38
CA TRP A 95 2.39 -7.07 7.07
C TRP A 95 1.41 -7.95 7.86
N GLY A 96 1.57 -9.27 7.86
CA GLY A 96 0.59 -10.22 8.42
C GLY A 96 0.46 -10.17 9.94
N ASP A 97 1.53 -9.81 10.65
CA ASP A 97 1.58 -9.75 12.11
C ASP A 97 1.53 -8.30 12.64
N ARG A 98 1.24 -7.33 11.77
CA ARG A 98 1.14 -5.91 12.17
C ARG A 98 -0.31 -5.61 12.58
N PRO A 99 -0.53 -4.91 13.71
CA PRO A 99 -1.86 -4.59 14.23
C PRO A 99 -2.64 -3.64 13.31
#